data_AF-A0A517IGW5-F1
#
_entry.id   AF-A0A517IGW5-F1
#
_cell.length_a   1.000
_cell.length_b   1.000
_cell.length_c   1.000
_cell.angle_alpha   90.00
_cell.angle_beta   90.00
_cell.angle_gamma   90.00
#
_symmetry.space_group_name_H-M   'P 1'
#
loop_
_entity.id
_entity.type
_entity.pdbx_description
1 polymer ?
#
loop_
_entity_poly.entity_id
_entity_poly.type
_entity_poly.pdbx_seq_one_letter_code
_entity_poly.pdbx_strand_id
1 'polypeptide(L)'
;MRLIGHSHGGNVSILAANVLEHEGIQVETLVTIATPVRELEYYLEYPVGQHLHVYNERDAVQVNGDTKGYCLKPNGSLQMQQI
;
A
#
# COMPACT_ATOMS: atom_id res chain seq x y z
N MET A 1 0.13 -6.17 -18.42
CA MET A 1 -1.21 -6.01 -17.78
C MET A 1 -1.17 -4.89 -16.75
N ARG A 2 -2.30 -4.22 -16.50
CA ARG A 2 -2.41 -3.09 -15.56
C ARG A 2 -3.41 -3.38 -14.43
N LEU A 3 -3.00 -3.16 -13.19
CA LEU A 3 -3.84 -3.28 -12.00
C LEU A 3 -4.06 -1.89 -11.39
N ILE A 4 -5.29 -1.60 -11.00
CA ILE A 4 -5.67 -0.33 -10.37
C ILE A 4 -6.50 -0.66 -9.14
N GLY A 5 -6.01 -0.28 -7.97
CA GLY A 5 -6.68 -0.49 -6.70
C GLY A 5 -6.90 0.82 -5.95
N HIS A 6 -8.07 0.96 -5.35
CA HIS A 6 -8.44 2.13 -4.56
C HIS A 6 -8.78 1.74 -3.12
N SER A 7 -8.37 2.54 -2.13
CA SER A 7 -8.60 2.27 -0.71
C SER A 7 -8.05 0.88 -0.35
N HIS A 8 -8.84 0.03 0.29
CA HIS A 8 -8.47 -1.36 0.57
C HIS A 8 -8.14 -2.18 -0.70
N GLY A 9 -8.75 -1.86 -1.84
CA GLY A 9 -8.49 -2.54 -3.11
C GLY A 9 -7.07 -2.38 -3.64
N GLY A 10 -6.31 -1.36 -3.19
CA GLY A 10 -4.89 -1.25 -3.50
C GLY A 10 -4.06 -2.36 -2.86
N ASN A 11 -4.35 -2.72 -1.60
CA ASN A 11 -3.69 -3.83 -0.91
C ASN A 11 -4.00 -5.16 -1.59
N VAL A 12 -5.26 -5.36 -2.01
CA VAL A 12 -5.64 -6.53 -2.81
C VAL A 12 -4.92 -6.53 -4.16
N SER A 13 -4.72 -5.38 -4.80
CA SER A 13 -3.99 -5.28 -6.06
C SER A 13 -2.50 -5.61 -5.92
N ILE A 14 -1.89 -5.30 -4.78
CA ILE A 14 -0.52 -5.73 -4.45
C ILE A 14 -0.45 -7.25 -4.34
N LEU A 15 -1.36 -7.88 -3.59
CA LEU A 15 -1.40 -9.34 -3.47
C LEU A 15 -1.67 -10.02 -4.82
N ALA A 16 -2.60 -9.47 -5.60
CA ALA A 16 -2.89 -9.97 -6.94
C ALA A 16 -1.66 -9.88 -7.86
N ALA A 17 -0.85 -8.82 -7.75
CA ALA A 17 0.39 -8.71 -8.51
C ALA A 17 1.38 -9.84 -8.14
N ASN A 18 1.53 -10.15 -6.86
CA ASN A 18 2.39 -11.26 -6.43
C ASN A 18 1.90 -12.61 -6.96
N VAL A 19 0.59 -12.88 -6.87
CA VAL A 19 -0.01 -14.12 -7.38
C VAL A 19 0.15 -14.22 -8.89
N LEU A 20 -0.10 -13.15 -9.63
CA LEU A 20 0.04 -13.15 -11.09
C LEU A 20 1.47 -13.40 -11.53
N GLU A 21 2.45 -12.78 -10.87
CA GLU A 21 3.86 -13.01 -11.18
C GLU A 21 4.27 -14.46 -10.87
N HIS A 22 3.82 -15.02 -9.75
CA HIS A 22 4.05 -16.43 -9.42
C HIS A 22 3.52 -17.39 -10.50
N GLU A 23 2.39 -17.05 -11.12
CA GLU A 23 1.81 -17.80 -12.25
C GLU A 23 2.44 -17.45 -13.62
N GLY A 24 3.51 -16.65 -13.63
CA GLY A 24 4.25 -16.27 -14.83
C GLY A 24 3.61 -15.15 -15.66
N ILE A 25 2.70 -14.38 -15.06
CA ILE A 25 1.99 -13.29 -15.71
C ILE A 25 2.47 -11.94 -15.17
N GLN A 26 3.23 -11.22 -15.99
CA GLN A 26 3.83 -9.96 -15.55
C GLN A 26 2.83 -8.80 -15.43
N VAL A 27 2.87 -8.11 -14.29
CA VAL A 27 2.19 -6.83 -14.08
C VAL A 27 3.12 -5.68 -14.50
N GLU A 28 2.74 -4.99 -15.58
CA GLU A 28 3.51 -3.87 -16.14
C GLU A 28 3.29 -2.59 -15.34
N THR A 29 2.06 -2.38 -14.85
CA THR A 29 1.71 -1.19 -14.07
C THR A 29 0.76 -1.55 -12.95
N LEU A 30 1.12 -1.14 -11.74
CA LEU A 30 0.28 -1.15 -10.56
C LEU A 30 0.01 0.29 -10.14
N VAL A 31 -1.26 0.66 -10.01
CA VAL A 31 -1.68 1.96 -9.48
C VAL A 31 -2.48 1.73 -8.20
N THR A 32 -2.02 2.31 -7.09
CA THR A 32 -2.73 2.27 -5.81
C THR A 32 -3.17 3.69 -5.43
N ILE A 33 -4.43 3.87 -5.08
CA ILE A 33 -5.05 5.17 -4.82
C ILE A 33 -5.66 5.19 -3.43
N ALA A 34 -5.29 6.16 -2.59
CA ALA A 34 -5.81 6.31 -1.23
C ALA A 34 -5.72 5.01 -0.39
N THR A 35 -4.66 4.23 -0.64
CA THR A 35 -4.45 2.92 -0.02
C THR A 35 -3.50 3.06 1.17
N PRO A 36 -3.87 2.63 2.38
CA PRO A 36 -2.97 2.67 3.51
C PRO A 36 -1.84 1.66 3.27
N VAL A 37 -0.60 2.15 3.22
CA VAL A 37 0.57 1.30 3.06
C VAL A 37 0.75 0.52 4.36
N ARG A 38 0.64 -0.81 4.32
CA ARG A 38 0.98 -1.69 5.45
C ARG A 38 2.16 -2.54 5.05
N GLU A 39 3.35 -2.01 5.28
CA GLU A 39 4.62 -2.60 4.83
C GLU A 39 4.85 -4.02 5.36
N LEU A 40 4.20 -4.38 6.47
CA LEU A 40 4.31 -5.71 7.09
C LEU A 40 3.32 -6.76 6.56
N GLU A 41 2.21 -6.34 5.94
CA GLU A 41 1.12 -7.24 5.51
C GLU A 41 0.94 -7.28 3.98
N TYR A 42 1.16 -6.15 3.30
CA TYR A 42 0.92 -6.00 1.86
C TYR A 42 2.15 -5.40 1.20
N TYR A 43 3.13 -6.27 0.92
CA TYR A 43 4.36 -5.91 0.20
C TYR A 43 4.43 -6.61 -1.16
N LEU A 44 5.08 -5.96 -2.11
CA LEU A 44 5.41 -6.57 -3.40
C LEU A 44 6.56 -7.56 -3.18
N GLU A 45 6.28 -8.85 -3.37
CA GLU A 45 7.29 -9.92 -3.33
C GLU A 45 8.12 -9.93 -4.62
N TYR A 46 7.50 -9.51 -5.71
CA TYR A 46 8.11 -9.46 -7.03
C TYR A 46 8.07 -8.05 -7.61
N PRO A 47 9.06 -7.68 -8.45
CA PRO A 47 9.06 -6.38 -9.09
C PRO A 47 7.95 -6.27 -10.13
N VAL A 48 7.20 -5.18 -10.07
CA VAL A 48 6.32 -4.75 -11.17
C VAL A 48 7.05 -3.75 -12.05
N GLY A 49 6.62 -3.58 -13.31
CA GLY A 49 7.24 -2.62 -14.23
C GLY A 49 7.21 -1.18 -13.71
N GLN A 50 6.05 -0.74 -13.23
CA GLN A 50 5.86 0.57 -12.60
C GLN A 50 4.83 0.48 -11.47
N HIS A 51 5.14 1.04 -10.31
CA HIS A 51 4.18 1.20 -9.21
C HIS A 51 3.93 2.69 -8.95
N LEU A 52 2.71 3.16 -9.23
CA LEU A 52 2.26 4.51 -8.92
C LEU A 52 1.37 4.49 -7.68
N HIS A 53 1.86 5.08 -6.59
CA HIS A 53 1.10 5.24 -5.36
C HIS A 53 0.58 6.69 -5.25
N VAL A 54 -0.73 6.87 -5.33
CA VAL A 54 -1.40 8.17 -5.27
C VAL A 54 -2.13 8.28 -3.95
N TYR A 55 -1.74 9.22 -3.10
CA TYR A 55 -2.34 9.42 -1.79
C TYR A 55 -2.45 10.90 -1.44
N ASN A 56 -3.28 11.20 -0.44
CA ASN A 56 -3.39 12.52 0.17
C ASN A 56 -3.07 12.39 1.66
N GLU A 57 -2.18 13.23 2.17
CA GLU A 57 -1.75 13.22 3.58
C GLU A 57 -2.90 13.51 4.57
N ARG A 58 -3.98 14.14 4.10
CA ARG A 58 -5.19 14.40 4.90
C ARG A 58 -6.26 13.32 4.76
N ASP A 59 -5.98 12.26 4.01
CA ASP A 59 -6.91 11.16 3.85
C ASP A 59 -6.99 10.35 5.15
N ALA A 60 -8.18 10.30 5.73
CA ALA A 60 -8.44 9.52 6.94
C ALA A 60 -8.20 8.02 6.73
N VAL A 61 -8.23 7.50 5.52
CA VAL A 61 -7.85 6.11 5.24
C VAL A 61 -6.34 5.93 5.37
N GLN A 62 -5.54 6.93 4.95
CA GLN A 62 -4.08 6.90 5.13
C GLN A 62 -3.69 7.06 6.60
N VAL A 63 -4.45 7.87 7.36
CA VAL A 63 -4.14 8.19 8.77
C VAL A 63 -4.78 7.21 9.76
N ASN A 64 -6.02 6.76 9.51
CA ASN A 64 -6.84 5.95 10.42
C ASN A 64 -7.15 4.54 9.89
N GLY A 65 -6.75 4.18 8.66
CA GLY A 65 -6.86 2.81 8.14
C GLY A 65 -5.91 1.82 8.85
N ASP A 66 -5.06 2.35 9.73
CA ASP A 66 -4.18 1.64 10.64
C ASP A 66 -4.79 1.67 12.05
N THR A 67 -5.58 0.65 12.37
CA THR A 67 -6.05 0.46 13.75
C THR A 67 -4.85 -0.02 14.59
N LYS A 68 -4.07 0.96 15.08
CA LYS A 68 -2.85 0.88 15.91
C LYS A 68 -1.51 0.80 15.16
N GLY A 69 -1.20 1.87 14.42
CA GLY A 69 0.15 2.19 13.99
C GLY A 69 0.89 3.14 14.93
N TYR A 70 2.20 2.99 15.04
CA TYR A 70 3.07 4.02 15.59
C TYR A 70 3.42 5.00 14.47
N CYS A 71 3.16 6.28 14.66
CA CYS A 71 3.63 7.32 13.72
C CYS A 71 5.07 7.73 14.10
N LEU A 72 5.99 7.68 13.13
CA LEU A 72 7.35 8.23 13.25
C LEU A 72 7.29 9.75 13.13
N LYS A 73 7.63 10.45 14.21
CA LYS A 73 7.75 11.90 14.19
C LYS A 73 9.00 12.35 13.44
N PRO A 74 9.04 13.62 12.98
CA PRO A 74 10.24 14.22 12.36
C PRO A 74 11.51 14.19 13.23
N ASN A 75 11.36 14.03 14.54
CA ASN A 75 12.46 13.89 15.50
C ASN A 75 12.89 12.42 15.72
N GLY A 76 12.37 11.47 14.94
CA GLY A 76 12.68 10.05 15.02
C GLY A 76 11.96 9.30 16.16
N SER A 77 11.08 9.95 16.94
CA SER A 77 10.36 9.26 18.01
C SER A 77 9.07 8.60 17.50
N LEU A 78 8.85 7.35 17.92
CA LEU A 78 7.58 6.64 17.72
C LEU A 78 6.54 7.16 18.73
N GLN A 79 5.40 7.66 18.25
CA GLN A 79 4.26 7.97 19.12
C GLN A 79 3.12 6.98 18.88
N MET A 80 2.68 6.36 19.99
CA MET A 80 1.41 5.65 20.06
C MET A 80 0.29 6.68 19.86
N GLN A 81 -0.48 6.56 18.78
CA GLN A 81 -1.62 7.42 18.54
C GLN A 81 -2.80 6.90 19.38
N GLN A 82 -2.89 7.36 20.64
CA GLN A 82 -4.13 7.24 21.42
C GLN A 82 -5.04 8.40 21.03
N ILE A 83 -6.29 8.08 20.70
CA ILE A 83 -7.41 9.00 20.89
C ILE A 83 -7.83 8.87 22.35
#